data_AF-A0A529QJF7-F1
#
_entry.id   AF-A0A529QJF7-F1
#
_cell.length_a   1.000
_cell.length_b   1.000
_cell.length_c   1.000
_cell.angle_alpha   90.00
_cell.angle_beta   90.00
_cell.angle_gamma   90.00
#
_symmetry.space_group_name_H-M   'P 1'
#
loop_
_entity.id
_entity.type
_entity.pdbx_description
1 polymer ?
#
loop_
_entity_poly.entity_id
_entity_poly.type
_entity_poly.pdbx_seq_one_letter_code
_entity_poly.pdbx_strand_id
1 'polypeptide(L)' 'MPTVNQLIRKPRLAPVKRNKVPAMQQNPQKRGVCTRVYTTTPKKPNSALRKVAKIRLTNGFE' A
#
# COMPACT_ATOMS: atom_id res chain seq x y z
N MET A 1 4.11 32.41 -13.19
CA MET A 1 4.59 32.64 -11.80
C MET A 1 3.46 33.32 -11.04
N PRO A 2 2.92 32.72 -9.95
CA PRO A 2 1.74 33.28 -9.29
C PRO A 2 2.08 34.56 -8.51
N THR A 3 1.15 35.51 -8.47
CA THR A 3 1.28 36.76 -7.70
C THR A 3 1.04 36.52 -6.21
N VAL A 4 1.54 37.42 -5.35
CA VAL A 4 1.34 37.34 -3.89
C VAL A 4 -0.16 37.29 -3.54
N ASN A 5 -0.99 38.10 -4.20
CA ASN A 5 -2.45 38.09 -4.00
C ASN A 5 -3.11 36.76 -4.42
N GLN A 6 -2.56 36.05 -5.42
CA GLN A 6 -3.03 34.71 -5.80
C GLN A 6 -2.70 33.67 -4.72
N LEU A 7 -1.53 33.77 -4.09
CA LEU A 7 -1.13 32.89 -2.99
C LEU A 7 -1.91 33.17 -1.70
N ILE A 8 -2.27 34.43 -1.45
CA ILE A 8 -3.15 34.81 -0.33
C ILE A 8 -4.56 34.23 -0.52
N ARG A 9 -5.12 34.34 -1.73
CA ARG A 9 -6.46 33.79 -2.04
C ARG A 9 -6.49 32.26 -2.15
N LYS A 10 -5.41 31.66 -2.66
CA LYS A 10 -5.25 30.22 -2.89
C LYS A 10 -3.82 29.81 -2.51
N PRO A 11 -3.59 29.37 -1.26
CA PRO A 11 -2.27 28.94 -0.84
C PRO A 11 -1.85 27.68 -1.60
N ARG A 12 -0.53 27.47 -1.69
CA ARG A 12 0.00 26.22 -2.26
C ARG A 12 -0.31 25.07 -1.33
N LEU A 13 -0.84 23.98 -1.87
CA LEU A 13 -1.06 22.74 -1.16
C LEU A 13 0.01 21.73 -1.55
N ALA A 14 0.57 21.05 -0.55
CA ALA A 14 1.47 19.94 -0.80
C ALA A 14 0.67 18.77 -1.41
N PRO A 15 1.20 18.06 -2.41
CA PRO A 15 0.54 16.88 -2.95
C PRO A 15 0.49 15.76 -1.90
N VAL A 16 -0.68 15.15 -1.73
CA VAL A 16 -0.87 14.05 -0.79
C VAL A 16 -0.22 12.77 -1.34
N LYS A 17 0.64 12.13 -0.54
CA LYS A 17 1.25 10.84 -0.87
C LYS A 17 0.29 9.69 -0.51
N ARG A 18 0.10 8.74 -1.42
CA ARG A 18 -0.70 7.54 -1.16
C ARG A 18 0.09 6.51 -0.35
N ASN A 19 -0.57 5.91 0.63
CA ASN A 19 0.00 4.80 1.39
C ASN A 19 -0.03 3.52 0.54
N LYS A 20 1.13 2.87 0.35
CA LYS A 20 1.25 1.61 -0.39
C LYS A 20 0.66 0.41 0.39
N VAL A 21 0.53 0.52 1.71
CA VAL A 21 0.10 -0.55 2.62
C VAL A 21 -1.08 -0.11 3.51
N PRO A 22 -2.28 0.11 2.92
CA PRO A 22 -3.44 0.59 3.67
C PRO A 22 -3.91 -0.42 4.75
N ALA A 23 -3.75 -1.73 4.49
CA ALA A 23 -4.18 -2.79 5.39
C ALA A 23 -3.47 -2.75 6.76
N MET A 24 -2.29 -2.12 6.85
CA MET A 24 -1.54 -2.02 8.11
C MET A 24 -2.04 -0.91 9.04
N GLN A 25 -2.84 0.05 8.54
CA GLN A 25 -3.42 1.14 9.36
C GLN A 25 -2.43 1.76 10.35
N GLN A 26 -1.25 2.16 9.87
CA GLN A 26 -0.15 2.75 10.67
C GLN A 26 0.48 1.85 11.75
N ASN A 27 0.08 0.57 11.86
CA ASN A 27 0.76 -0.39 12.72
C ASN A 27 2.01 -0.96 12.02
N PRO A 28 3.10 -1.23 12.76
CA PRO A 28 4.30 -1.85 12.20
C PRO A 28 4.06 -3.29 11.75
N GLN A 29 3.23 -4.04 12.48
CA GLN A 29 2.88 -5.45 12.24
C GLN A 29 1.41 -5.69 12.61
N LYS A 30 0.74 -6.64 11.94
CA LYS A 30 -0.59 -7.14 12.32
C LYS A 30 -0.64 -8.66 12.23
N ARG A 31 -1.35 -9.30 13.17
CA ARG A 31 -1.63 -10.73 13.15
C ARG A 31 -2.65 -11.04 12.04
N GLY A 32 -2.53 -12.21 11.45
CA GLY A 32 -3.51 -12.74 10.49
C GLY A 32 -3.48 -14.25 10.43
N VAL A 33 -4.49 -14.83 9.79
CA VAL A 33 -4.64 -16.28 9.57
C VAL A 33 -4.53 -16.56 8.08
N CYS A 34 -3.73 -17.57 7.71
CA CYS A 34 -3.59 -17.99 6.32
C CYS A 34 -4.90 -18.65 5.84
N THR A 35 -5.53 -18.10 4.80
CA THR A 35 -6.72 -18.69 4.17
C THR A 35 -6.36 -19.66 3.06
N ARG A 36 -5.24 -19.42 2.35
CA ARG A 36 -4.74 -20.31 1.30
C ARG A 36 -3.22 -20.20 1.17
N VAL A 37 -2.54 -21.34 1.09
CA VAL A 37 -1.10 -21.43 0.81
C VAL A 37 -0.90 -22.02 -0.58
N TYR A 38 -0.09 -21.37 -1.43
CA TYR A 38 0.11 -21.77 -2.82
C TYR A 38 1.41 -21.20 -3.40
N THR A 39 1.73 -21.55 -4.64
CA THR A 39 2.91 -21.05 -5.36
C THR A 39 2.53 -20.16 -6.52
N THR A 40 3.28 -19.08 -6.76
CA THR A 40 3.12 -18.18 -7.91
C THR A 40 4.43 -18.04 -8.68
N THR A 41 4.34 -17.85 -10.00
CA THR A 41 5.49 -17.55 -10.85
C THR A 41 5.76 -16.03 -10.88
N PRO A 42 7.02 -15.57 -10.81
CA PRO A 42 7.35 -14.15 -10.86
C PRO A 42 7.14 -13.56 -12.26
N LYS A 43 7.08 -12.23 -12.36
CA LYS A 43 7.06 -11.52 -13.65
C LYS A 43 8.39 -11.73 -14.39
N LYS A 44 8.32 -11.90 -15.72
CA LYS A 44 9.49 -11.92 -16.63
C LYS A 44 10.41 -10.71 -16.33
N PRO A 45 11.74 -10.85 -16.34
CA PRO A 45 12.59 -11.94 -16.86
C PRO A 45 12.84 -13.09 -15.89
N ASN A 46 12.35 -13.00 -14.66
CA ASN A 46 12.68 -13.97 -13.62
C ASN A 46 11.89 -15.27 -13.81
N SER A 47 12.46 -16.38 -13.35
CA SER A 47 11.80 -17.70 -13.31
C SER A 47 12.06 -18.37 -11.97
N ALA A 48 10.99 -18.74 -11.26
CA ALA A 48 11.00 -19.47 -9.99
C ALA A 48 9.58 -19.83 -9.55
N LEU A 49 9.44 -20.71 -8.55
CA LEU A 49 8.21 -20.88 -7.78
C LEU A 49 8.30 -20.09 -6.47
N ARG A 50 7.48 -19.03 -6.31
CA ARG A 50 7.41 -18.24 -5.07
C ARG A 50 6.32 -18.81 -4.17
N LYS A 51 6.70 -19.30 -2.98
CA LYS A 51 5.74 -19.72 -1.95
C LYS A 51 5.06 -18.48 -1.37
N VAL A 52 3.73 -18.41 -1.45
CA VAL A 52 2.93 -17.28 -0.98
C VAL A 52 1.70 -17.77 -0.21
N ALA A 53 1.11 -16.89 0.59
CA ALA A 53 -0.13 -17.14 1.30
C ALA A 53 -1.10 -15.96 1.14
N LYS A 54 -2.39 -16.26 1.00
CA LYS A 54 -3.48 -15.30 1.27
C LYS A 54 -3.74 -15.30 2.77
N ILE A 55 -3.84 -14.12 3.36
CA ILE A 55 -3.91 -13.93 4.81
C ILE A 55 -5.06 -12.99 5.12
N ARG A 56 -5.98 -13.43 5.98
CA ARG A 56 -6.98 -12.55 6.58
C ARG A 56 -6.40 -11.93 7.84
N LEU A 57 -6.22 -10.61 7.85
CA LEU A 57 -5.74 -9.83 8.99
C LEU A 57 -6.83 -9.64 10.04
N THR A 58 -6.43 -9.39 11.29
CA THR A 58 -7.39 -9.16 12.39
C THR A 58 -8.31 -7.96 12.20
N ASN A 59 -7.97 -7.02 11.32
CA ASN A 59 -8.79 -5.86 10.97
C ASN A 59 -9.74 -6.10 9.79
N GLY A 60 -9.93 -7.36 9.36
CA GLY A 60 -10.91 -7.75 8.34
C GLY A 60 -10.43 -7.61 6.89
N PHE A 61 -9.21 -7.14 6.67
CA PHE A 61 -8.59 -7.11 5.33
C PHE A 61 -8.08 -8.51 4.96
N GLU A 62 -8.35 -8.95 3.73
CA GLU A 62 -7.86 -10.22 3.12
C GLU A 62 -7.15 -9.96 1.80
#